data_AF-A0A3D3JXT0-F1
#
_entry.id   AF-A0A3D3JXT0-F1
#
_cell.length_a   1.000
_cell.length_b   1.000
_cell.length_c   1.000
_cell.angle_alpha   90.00
_cell.angle_beta   90.00
_cell.angle_gamma   90.00
#
_symmetry.space_group_name_H-M   'P 1'
#
loop_
_entity.id
_entity.type
_entity.pdbx_description
1 polymer ?
#
loop_
_entity_poly.entity_id
_entity_poly.type
_entity_poly.pdbx_seq_one_letter_code
_entity_poly.pdbx_strand_id
1 'polypeptide(L)'
;MRVLKIQEAQLLLKKILSSPKKYDLKLNNGIITGSDDEISFRFYKESEKASFEVTIDGFTFVNNTGEWNNAMIMLENTIKKMEREQDDEKIEEALSKLKKYLSSEM
;
A
#
# COMPACT_ATOMS: atom_id res chain seq x y z
N MET A 1 -3.16 23.01 -3.60
CA MET A 1 -2.78 22.00 -2.60
C MET A 1 -2.96 22.61 -1.21
N ARG A 2 -3.59 21.89 -0.28
CA ARG A 2 -3.90 22.35 1.09
C ARG A 2 -3.01 21.63 2.10
N VAL A 3 -2.89 22.16 3.31
CA VAL A 3 -2.14 21.49 4.39
C VAL A 3 -3.01 20.41 5.02
N LEU A 4 -2.50 19.18 5.07
CA LEU A 4 -3.05 18.09 5.89
C LEU A 4 -2.43 18.21 7.28
N LYS A 5 -3.24 18.32 8.34
CA LYS A 5 -2.68 18.42 9.70
C LYS A 5 -2.01 17.10 10.07
N ILE A 6 -0.94 17.19 10.85
CA ILE A 6 -0.16 16.00 11.26
C ILE A 6 -1.04 14.95 11.96
N GLN A 7 -1.97 15.37 12.81
CA GLN A 7 -2.90 14.48 13.51
C GLN A 7 -3.85 13.74 12.55
N GLU A 8 -4.36 14.44 11.54
CA GLU A 8 -5.25 13.87 10.51
C GLU A 8 -4.49 12.86 9.64
N ALA A 9 -3.27 13.22 9.23
CA ALA A 9 -2.38 12.35 8.48
C ALA A 9 -2.01 11.08 9.26
N GLN A 10 -1.71 11.19 10.56
CA GLN A 10 -1.40 10.05 11.42
C GLN A 10 -2.60 9.12 11.58
N LEU A 11 -3.80 9.69 11.78
CA LEU A 11 -5.03 8.91 11.89
C LEU A 11 -5.32 8.15 10.59
N LEU A 12 -5.15 8.80 9.45
CA LEU A 12 -5.35 8.17 8.15
C LEU A 12 -4.35 7.03 7.92
N LEU A 13 -3.06 7.27 8.16
CA LEU A 13 -2.04 6.22 8.04
C LEU A 13 -2.38 5.01 8.93
N LYS A 14 -2.83 5.25 10.16
CA LYS A 14 -3.28 4.18 11.06
C LYS A 14 -4.46 3.40 10.48
N LYS A 15 -5.44 4.06 9.86
CA LYS A 15 -6.57 3.42 9.17
C LYS A 15 -6.07 2.53 8.02
N ILE A 16 -5.14 3.02 7.21
CA ILE A 16 -4.51 2.27 6.10
C ILE A 16 -3.78 1.03 6.62
N LEU A 17 -2.90 1.18 7.60
CA LEU A 17 -2.13 0.07 8.17
C LEU A 17 -2.99 -0.99 8.88
N SER A 18 -4.16 -0.58 9.41
CA SER A 18 -5.10 -1.51 10.05
C SER A 18 -5.94 -2.32 9.05
N SER A 19 -6.01 -1.88 7.79
CA SER A 19 -6.80 -2.54 6.74
C SER A 19 -6.18 -2.35 5.34
N PRO A 20 -4.92 -2.78 5.13
CA PRO A 20 -4.16 -2.44 3.92
C PRO A 20 -4.78 -2.99 2.63
N LYS A 21 -5.43 -4.16 2.70
CA LYS A 21 -6.12 -4.80 1.57
C LYS A 21 -7.31 -4.00 1.02
N LYS A 22 -7.79 -2.96 1.75
CA LYS A 22 -8.87 -2.08 1.28
C LYS A 22 -8.42 -0.99 0.30
N TYR A 23 -7.12 -0.71 0.23
CA TYR A 23 -6.60 0.52 -0.36
C TYR A 23 -5.88 0.34 -1.71
N ASP A 24 -6.12 -0.75 -2.45
CA ASP A 24 -5.45 -1.06 -3.74
C ASP A 24 -3.96 -0.60 -3.76
N LEU A 25 -3.22 -1.01 -2.71
CA LEU A 25 -1.89 -0.49 -2.44
C LEU A 25 -0.91 -0.93 -3.53
N LYS A 26 -0.14 0.02 -4.05
CA LYS A 26 0.89 -0.22 -5.07
C LYS A 26 2.19 0.45 -4.66
N LEU A 27 3.30 -0.24 -4.90
CA LEU A 27 4.64 0.28 -4.70
C LEU A 27 5.35 0.39 -6.06
N ASN A 28 5.67 1.62 -6.47
CA ASN A 28 6.35 1.88 -7.75
C ASN A 28 7.55 2.80 -7.53
N ASN A 29 8.77 2.30 -7.75
CA ASN A 29 10.01 3.09 -7.64
C ASN A 29 10.13 3.89 -6.32
N GLY A 30 9.76 3.27 -5.20
CA GLY A 30 9.78 3.94 -3.89
C GLY A 30 8.67 4.98 -3.70
N ILE A 31 7.64 4.99 -4.55
CA ILE A 31 6.41 5.74 -4.35
C ILE A 31 5.32 4.74 -4.00
N ILE A 32 4.67 4.95 -2.86
CA ILE A 32 3.50 4.18 -2.46
C ILE A 32 2.26 4.95 -2.90
N THR A 33 1.36 4.28 -3.59
CA THR A 33 0.02 4.80 -3.90
C THR A 33 -1.03 3.89 -3.32
N GLY A 34 -2.18 4.44 -2.99
CA GLY A 34 -3.35 3.66 -2.60
C GLY A 34 -4.63 4.44 -2.80
N SER A 35 -5.73 3.73 -2.90
CA SER A 35 -7.07 4.29 -3.04
C SER A 35 -8.14 3.33 -2.55
N ASP A 36 -9.21 3.88 -1.98
CA ASP A 36 -10.48 3.20 -1.81
C ASP A 36 -11.58 3.99 -2.56
N ASP A 37 -12.85 3.73 -2.26
CA ASP A 37 -13.98 4.43 -2.88
C ASP A 37 -14.08 5.91 -2.47
N GLU A 38 -13.43 6.32 -1.37
CA GLU A 38 -13.54 7.66 -0.79
C GLU A 38 -12.32 8.53 -1.09
N ILE A 39 -11.13 7.93 -1.05
CA ILE A 39 -9.86 8.66 -1.10
C ILE A 39 -8.86 8.01 -2.06
N SER A 40 -7.93 8.83 -2.55
CA SER A 40 -6.66 8.34 -3.09
C SER A 40 -5.51 9.03 -2.36
N PHE A 41 -4.37 8.36 -2.27
CA PHE A 41 -3.20 8.92 -1.62
C PHE A 41 -1.91 8.50 -2.32
N ARG A 42 -0.88 9.31 -2.07
CA ARG A 42 0.49 9.08 -2.51
C ARG A 42 1.44 9.36 -1.36
N PHE A 43 2.38 8.46 -1.15
CA PHE A 43 3.38 8.55 -0.11
C PHE A 43 4.76 8.37 -0.74
N TYR A 44 5.60 9.41 -0.69
CA TYR A 44 6.86 9.43 -1.41
C TYR A 44 7.92 10.26 -0.69
N LYS A 45 9.19 9.99 -1.01
CA LYS A 45 10.32 10.70 -0.44
C LYS A 45 10.72 11.89 -1.31
N GLU A 46 10.93 13.04 -0.68
CA GLU A 46 11.50 14.26 -1.26
C GLU A 46 12.74 14.64 -0.46
N SER A 47 13.93 14.30 -0.99
CA SER A 47 15.22 14.52 -0.31
C SER A 47 15.23 13.87 1.10
N GLU A 48 15.39 14.63 2.18
CA GLU A 48 15.43 14.13 3.56
C GLU A 48 14.05 13.90 4.21
N LYS A 49 12.98 14.31 3.55
CA LYS A 49 11.60 14.25 4.09
C LYS A 49 10.74 13.32 3.26
N ALA A 50 9.63 12.87 3.84
CA ALA A 50 8.59 12.19 3.09
C ALA A 50 7.31 13.04 3.09
N SER A 51 6.60 12.95 1.97
CA SER A 51 5.36 13.68 1.68
C SER A 51 4.22 12.68 1.61
N PHE A 52 3.21 12.90 2.45
CA PHE A 52 1.96 12.16 2.43
C PHE A 52 0.85 13.05 1.86
N GLU A 53 0.45 12.74 0.63
CA GLU A 53 -0.61 13.44 -0.10
C GLU A 53 -1.88 12.62 -0.12
N VAL A 54 -3.02 13.27 0.11
CA VAL A 54 -4.34 12.65 0.13
C VAL A 54 -5.27 13.50 -0.72
N THR A 55 -5.99 12.87 -1.63
CA THR A 55 -6.99 13.50 -2.49
C THR A 55 -8.37 12.97 -2.15
N ILE A 56 -9.29 13.88 -1.81
CA ILE A 56 -10.70 13.61 -1.48
C ILE A 56 -11.54 14.64 -2.24
N ASP A 57 -12.57 14.20 -2.97
CA ASP A 57 -13.45 15.07 -3.77
C ASP A 57 -12.69 16.03 -4.71
N GLY A 58 -11.56 15.58 -5.26
CA GLY A 58 -10.70 16.39 -6.14
C GLY A 58 -9.82 17.42 -5.41
N PHE A 59 -9.87 17.50 -4.08
CA PHE A 59 -8.99 18.35 -3.27
C PHE A 59 -7.82 17.57 -2.71
N THR A 60 -6.60 18.02 -3.00
CA THR A 60 -5.36 17.43 -2.48
C THR A 60 -4.86 18.16 -1.24
N PHE A 61 -4.63 17.40 -0.18
CA PHE A 61 -4.01 17.81 1.09
C PHE A 61 -2.64 17.14 1.23
N VAL A 62 -1.65 17.85 1.75
CA VAL A 62 -0.28 17.34 1.90
C VAL A 62 0.25 17.56 3.31
N ASN A 63 0.99 16.57 3.82
CA ASN A 63 1.85 16.71 4.98
C ASN A 63 3.27 16.25 4.62
N ASN A 64 4.26 17.15 4.73
CA ASN A 64 5.66 16.84 4.46
C ASN A 64 6.48 17.02 5.75
N THR A 65 7.06 15.92 6.24
CA THR A 65 7.93 15.91 7.42
C THR A 65 8.90 14.72 7.39
N GLY A 66 10.00 14.84 8.13
CA GLY A 66 10.96 13.74 8.31
C GLY A 66 10.41 12.58 9.16
N GLU A 67 9.37 12.82 9.96
CA GLU A 67 8.70 11.78 10.77
C GLU A 67 8.10 10.66 9.92
N TRP A 68 7.79 10.96 8.66
CA TRP A 68 7.16 10.03 7.74
C TRP A 68 8.09 8.96 7.16
N ASN A 69 9.41 9.10 7.29
CA ASN A 69 10.34 8.12 6.74
C ASN A 69 10.08 6.70 7.30
N ASN A 70 9.88 6.58 8.61
CA ASN A 70 9.59 5.29 9.25
C ASN A 70 8.22 4.72 8.86
N ALA A 71 7.21 5.60 8.78
CA ALA A 71 5.86 5.25 8.36
C ALA A 71 5.83 4.70 6.92
N MET A 72 6.59 5.32 6.03
CA MET A 72 6.73 4.88 4.65
C MET A 72 7.35 3.49 4.55
N ILE A 73 8.43 3.24 5.32
CA ILE A 73 9.07 1.92 5.40
C ILE A 73 8.09 0.85 5.93
N MET A 74 7.29 1.18 6.95
CA MET A 74 6.28 0.25 7.47
C MET A 74 5.26 -0.12 6.40
N LEU A 75 4.72 0.86 5.68
CA LEU A 75 3.74 0.63 4.64
C LEU A 75 4.32 -0.15 3.45
N GLU A 76 5.57 0.13 3.07
CA GLU A 76 6.30 -0.63 2.05
C GLU A 76 6.43 -2.11 2.43
N ASN A 77 6.80 -2.39 3.68
CA ASN A 77 6.91 -3.77 4.18
C ASN A 77 5.55 -4.47 4.23
N THR A 78 4.47 -3.75 4.56
CA THR A 78 3.11 -4.27 4.51
C THR A 78 2.73 -4.68 3.08
N ILE A 79 3.04 -3.85 2.08
CA ILE A 79 2.78 -4.16 0.66
C ILE A 79 3.54 -5.42 0.23
N LYS A 80 4.86 -5.46 0.46
CA LYS A 80 5.69 -6.62 0.12
C LYS A 80 5.22 -7.91 0.79
N LYS A 81 4.72 -7.83 2.02
CA LYS A 81 4.16 -9.00 2.71
C LYS A 81 2.90 -9.50 2.00
N MET A 82 2.00 -8.62 1.59
CA MET A 82 0.78 -9.01 0.86
C MET A 82 1.09 -9.60 -0.52
N GLU A 83 2.07 -9.05 -1.23
CA GLU A 83 2.52 -9.61 -2.52
C GLU A 83 3.03 -11.05 -2.36
N ARG A 84 3.83 -11.32 -1.31
CA ARG A 84 4.29 -12.68 -0.99
C ARG A 84 3.14 -13.62 -0.65
N GLU A 85 2.19 -13.20 0.19
CA GLU A 85 1.00 -13.99 0.52
C GLU A 85 0.23 -14.38 -0.76
N GLN A 86 0.07 -13.43 -1.69
CA GLN A 86 -0.62 -13.69 -2.96
C GLN A 86 0.17 -14.65 -3.88
N ASP A 87 1.48 -14.54 -3.92
CA ASP A 87 2.31 -15.43 -4.73
C ASP A 87 2.34 -16.86 -4.15
N ASP A 88 2.37 -17.01 -2.83
CA ASP A 88 2.26 -18.30 -2.16
C ASP A 88 0.92 -18.99 -2.52
N GLU A 89 -0.20 -18.27 -2.48
CA GLU A 89 -1.51 -18.78 -2.90
C GLU A 89 -1.53 -19.25 -4.36
N LYS A 90 -0.92 -18.48 -5.28
CA LYS A 90 -0.81 -18.85 -6.70
C LYS A 90 0.06 -20.09 -6.90
N ILE A 91 1.15 -20.23 -6.14
CA ILE A 91 2.02 -21.41 -6.18
C ILE A 91 1.24 -22.65 -5.73
N GLU A 92 0.49 -22.56 -4.64
CA GLU A 92 -0.36 -23.66 -4.16
C GLU A 92 -1.41 -24.07 -5.20
N GLU A 93 -2.06 -23.10 -5.86
CA GLU A 93 -3.02 -23.36 -6.93
C GLU A 93 -2.36 -24.06 -8.13
N ALA A 94 -1.18 -23.60 -8.55
CA ALA A 94 -0.42 -24.21 -9.65
C ALA A 94 0.01 -25.65 -9.32
N LEU A 95 0.49 -25.91 -8.10
CA LEU A 95 0.83 -27.24 -7.63
C LEU A 95 -0.39 -28.17 -7.61
N SER A 96 -1.55 -27.67 -7.20
CA SER A 96 -2.81 -28.43 -7.22
C SER A 96 -3.21 -28.82 -8.65
N LYS A 97 -3.10 -27.90 -9.62
CA LYS A 97 -3.36 -28.17 -11.04
C LYS A 97 -2.38 -29.20 -11.61
N LEU A 98 -1.10 -29.09 -11.29
CA LEU A 98 -0.08 -30.05 -11.71
C LEU A 98 -0.37 -31.47 -11.20
N LYS A 99 -0.71 -31.62 -9.91
CA LYS A 99 -1.07 -32.93 -9.33
C LYS A 99 -2.28 -33.56 -10.05
N LYS A 100 -3.33 -32.76 -10.32
CA LYS A 100 -4.51 -33.24 -11.06
C LYS A 100 -4.15 -33.73 -12.45
N TYR A 101 -3.34 -32.96 -13.18
CA TYR A 101 -2.87 -33.33 -14.51
C TYR A 101 -2.12 -34.67 -14.50
N LEU A 102 -1.14 -34.82 -13.59
CA LEU A 102 -0.36 -36.06 -13.47
C LEU A 102 -1.21 -37.27 -13.04
N SER A 103 -2.27 -37.06 -12.26
CA SER A 103 -3.19 -38.13 -11.87
C SER A 103 -4.20 -38.52 -12.95
N SER A 104 -4.37 -37.72 -14.00
CA SER A 104 -5.33 -37.97 -15.08
C SER A 104 -4.82 -38.90 -16.20
N GLU A 105 -3.55 -39.34 -16.11
CA GLU A 105 -2.94 -40.33 -17.01
C GLU A 105 -2.87 -41.76 -16.41
N MET A 106 -3.60 -42.03 -15.32
CA MET A 106 -3.81 -43.39 -14.75
C MET A 106 -5.24 -43.86 -14.96
#